data_AF-F9EPK4-F1
#
_entry.id   AF-F9EPK4-F1
#
_cell.length_a   1.000
_cell.length_b   1.000
_cell.length_c   1.000
_cell.angle_alpha   90.00
_cell.angle_beta   90.00
_cell.angle_gamma   90.00
#
_symmetry.space_group_name_H-M   'P 1'
#
loop_
_entity.id
_entity.type
_entity.pdbx_description
1 polymer ?
#
loop_
_entity_poly.entity_id
_entity_poly.type
_entity_poly.pdbx_seq_one_letter_code
_entity_poly.pdbx_strand_id
1 'polypeptide(L)'
;MTLPLYDDNKDFSETYPFVAYQFNLLQKVFEKVRNMGHSGQHMSRGERSLLSSFQEAGIKVKDKNIGILVPFNYFYESIEQFLEDNVRRPFIHARNEKGIDDFGLEVLKLLFLLKGINGIEPTLNNLTSFMIDSMDCDRIELEKKIKKALEKLEKEVLIQKDGENYYFLTNEEQDINREIEREDIDFKKIDEKIDSYIFKEIFTKNSILMEETGNKYGFTRTIDETAYSKSGEDLAITIFTERADKYDNVAIVGTRPESDLILRLPKDDETYRNEIKLFLKVESYIRNKQKDNERESIIRILEIKQRENKIRDRRIKSELERLIGEAEVFIHGQKQDIKTKDAAKKIEESLKALAKFKFVNAKLVKKPYDEAEIRNVLSYVYDTEKNGVLFDIKKDVESNINSGALKEVLKRIKSLEDRGSTPITLKNLSEYFLKTPYGWSQLTINGLVGELWKYRYINLEESKVFVTDIDDATDLLIKLQTKNLEKIVISLKEEIDPELVKKVNNLLKNIKIPNENTGEVSLNSPKEDLLDILRKK
;
A
#
# COMPACT_ATOMS: atom_id res chain seq x y z
N MET A 1 37.21 7.65 -4.29
CA MET A 1 38.63 7.44 -4.69
C MET A 1 39.38 8.69 -4.32
N THR A 2 40.48 8.60 -3.59
CA THR A 2 41.32 9.78 -3.29
C THR A 2 42.21 10.05 -4.49
N LEU A 3 42.17 11.28 -5.01
CA LEU A 3 43.02 11.70 -6.12
C LEU A 3 44.44 12.00 -5.60
N PRO A 4 45.49 11.60 -6.33
CA PRO A 4 46.86 11.81 -5.88
C PRO A 4 47.21 13.31 -5.87
N LEU A 5 47.80 13.76 -4.77
CA LEU A 5 48.47 15.06 -4.68
C LEU A 5 49.96 14.85 -5.00
N TYR A 6 50.84 15.64 -4.39
CA TYR A 6 52.28 15.48 -4.58
C TYR A 6 52.83 14.31 -3.77
N ASP A 7 53.77 13.56 -4.34
CA ASP A 7 54.46 12.48 -3.64
C ASP A 7 55.47 13.03 -2.62
N ASP A 8 56.22 14.06 -3.01
CA ASP A 8 57.19 14.76 -2.18
C ASP A 8 57.45 16.20 -2.69
N ASN A 9 58.43 16.87 -2.07
CA ASN A 9 58.83 18.23 -2.47
C ASN A 9 59.48 18.28 -3.87
N LYS A 10 60.09 17.18 -4.32
CA LYS A 10 60.71 17.09 -5.64
C LYS A 10 59.62 16.99 -6.71
N ASP A 11 58.62 16.14 -6.50
CA ASP A 11 57.45 16.02 -7.37
C ASP A 11 56.70 17.36 -7.48
N PHE A 12 56.51 18.07 -6.37
CA PHE A 12 55.96 19.43 -6.39
C PHE A 12 56.80 20.37 -7.29
N SER A 13 58.13 20.35 -7.14
CA SER A 13 59.01 21.22 -7.93
C SER A 13 59.05 20.89 -9.42
N GLU A 14 58.88 19.62 -9.78
CA GLU A 14 58.89 19.15 -11.17
C GLU A 14 57.55 19.40 -11.88
N THR A 15 56.45 19.45 -11.13
CA THR A 15 55.09 19.58 -11.68
C THR A 15 54.47 20.97 -11.51
N TYR A 16 55.01 21.84 -10.65
CA TYR A 16 54.52 23.21 -10.47
C TYR A 16 54.41 23.97 -11.80
N PRO A 17 53.28 24.67 -12.09
CA PRO A 17 52.16 25.00 -11.20
C PRO A 17 50.96 24.01 -11.23
N PHE A 18 51.16 22.78 -11.69
CA PHE A 18 50.13 21.75 -11.79
C PHE A 18 50.05 20.88 -10.54
N VAL A 19 48.96 20.13 -10.39
CA VAL A 19 48.75 19.16 -9.30
C VAL A 19 48.74 17.75 -9.89
N ALA A 20 49.35 16.77 -9.21
CA ALA A 20 49.58 15.42 -9.78
C ALA A 20 48.30 14.72 -10.30
N TYR A 21 47.15 14.88 -9.64
CA TYR A 21 45.90 14.29 -10.13
C TYR A 21 45.50 14.77 -11.53
N GLN A 22 45.92 15.97 -11.93
CA GLN A 22 45.50 16.60 -13.18
C GLN A 22 45.99 15.81 -14.39
N PHE A 23 47.16 15.17 -14.30
CA PHE A 23 47.71 14.36 -15.39
C PHE A 23 46.81 13.16 -15.71
N ASN A 24 46.45 12.37 -14.70
CA ASN A 24 45.56 11.21 -14.89
C ASN A 24 44.12 11.65 -15.22
N LEU A 25 43.63 12.69 -14.55
CA LEU A 25 42.26 13.16 -14.75
C LEU A 25 42.06 13.71 -16.16
N LEU A 26 43.02 14.49 -16.67
CA LEU A 26 42.94 15.02 -18.02
C LEU A 26 42.99 13.92 -19.09
N GLN A 27 43.75 12.84 -18.88
CA GLN A 27 43.71 11.65 -19.75
C GLN A 27 42.30 11.07 -19.82
N LYS A 28 41.62 10.89 -18.67
CA LYS A 28 40.22 10.43 -18.61
C LYS A 28 39.26 11.38 -19.31
N VAL A 29 39.46 12.70 -19.19
CA VAL A 29 38.68 13.70 -19.94
C VAL A 29 38.82 13.49 -21.44
N PHE A 30 40.05 13.32 -21.94
CA PHE A 30 40.29 13.10 -23.37
C PHE A 30 39.71 11.79 -23.88
N GLU A 31 39.82 10.70 -23.11
CA GLU A 31 39.17 9.42 -23.43
C GLU A 31 37.65 9.58 -23.52
N LYS A 32 37.05 10.32 -22.59
CA LYS A 32 35.63 10.63 -22.61
C LYS A 32 35.22 11.42 -23.85
N VAL A 33 35.91 12.52 -24.16
CA VAL A 33 35.59 13.36 -25.33
C VAL A 33 35.72 12.55 -26.63
N ARG A 34 36.72 11.67 -26.73
CA ARG A 34 36.88 10.75 -27.86
C ARG A 34 35.70 9.79 -28.02
N ASN A 35 35.15 9.30 -26.92
CA ASN A 35 34.01 8.37 -26.92
C ASN A 35 32.65 9.07 -27.17
N MET A 36 32.58 10.41 -27.03
CA MET A 36 31.35 11.18 -27.19
C MET A 36 31.02 11.56 -28.64
N GLY A 37 31.99 11.62 -29.56
CA GLY A 37 31.75 12.19 -30.91
C GLY A 37 32.51 11.53 -32.05
N HIS A 38 31.95 11.64 -33.27
CA HIS A 38 32.59 11.16 -34.50
C HIS A 38 33.90 11.94 -34.81
N SER A 39 33.99 13.21 -34.41
CA SER A 39 35.16 14.07 -34.58
C SER A 39 36.33 13.75 -33.64
N GLY A 40 36.07 13.07 -32.52
CA GLY A 40 37.10 12.66 -31.55
C GLY A 40 38.05 11.58 -32.08
N GLN A 41 37.66 10.88 -33.16
CA GLN A 41 38.52 9.90 -33.83
C GLN A 41 39.73 10.54 -34.54
N HIS A 42 39.67 11.84 -34.86
CA HIS A 42 40.76 12.59 -35.49
C HIS A 42 41.75 13.21 -34.48
N MET A 43 41.52 13.09 -33.17
CA MET A 43 42.51 13.50 -32.17
C MET A 43 43.76 12.62 -32.26
N SER A 44 44.93 13.24 -32.44
CA SER A 44 46.23 12.54 -32.46
C SER A 44 46.42 11.68 -31.20
N ARG A 45 47.21 10.59 -31.32
CA ARG A 45 47.53 9.66 -30.23
C ARG A 45 48.02 10.40 -28.97
N GLY A 46 47.14 10.44 -27.96
CA GLY A 46 47.36 10.63 -26.51
C GLY A 46 48.22 11.80 -26.05
N GLU A 47 49.53 11.67 -26.19
CA GLU A 47 50.51 12.38 -25.36
C GLU A 47 50.77 13.82 -25.82
N ARG A 48 50.73 14.09 -27.13
CA ARG A 48 50.93 15.46 -27.66
C ARG A 48 49.76 16.38 -27.33
N SER A 49 48.53 15.88 -27.41
CA SER A 49 47.34 16.65 -27.03
C SER A 49 47.33 16.97 -25.54
N LEU A 50 47.78 16.00 -24.71
CA LEU A 50 47.96 16.21 -23.28
C LEU A 50 49.00 17.30 -23.03
N LEU A 51 50.18 17.20 -23.64
CA LEU A 51 51.26 18.19 -23.49
C LEU A 51 50.83 19.59 -23.93
N SER A 52 50.14 19.70 -25.06
CA SER A 52 49.59 20.97 -25.55
C SER A 52 48.61 21.59 -24.55
N SER A 53 47.80 20.77 -23.88
CA SER A 53 46.84 21.25 -22.87
C SER A 53 47.53 21.81 -21.64
N PHE A 54 48.57 21.13 -21.16
CA PHE A 54 49.39 21.63 -20.05
C PHE A 54 50.15 22.91 -20.45
N GLN A 55 50.68 22.97 -21.67
CA GLN A 55 51.32 24.18 -22.19
C GLN A 55 50.34 25.37 -22.23
N GLU A 56 49.14 25.17 -22.77
CA GLU A 56 48.11 26.21 -22.87
C GLU A 56 47.63 26.69 -21.49
N ALA A 57 47.38 25.77 -20.57
CA ALA A 57 47.02 26.11 -19.20
C ALA A 57 48.17 26.81 -18.45
N GLY A 58 49.43 26.43 -18.71
CA GLY A 58 50.62 27.10 -18.17
C GLY A 58 50.79 28.53 -18.72
N ILE A 59 50.54 28.74 -20.01
CA ILE A 59 50.58 30.06 -20.65
C ILE A 59 49.60 31.04 -19.99
N LYS A 60 48.41 30.57 -19.57
CA LYS A 60 47.43 31.41 -18.85
C LYS A 60 47.93 31.97 -17.52
N VAL A 61 48.82 31.24 -16.85
CA VAL A 61 49.33 31.61 -15.52
C VAL A 61 50.77 32.12 -15.55
N LYS A 62 51.40 32.20 -16.73
CA LYS A 62 52.82 32.53 -16.87
C LYS A 62 53.23 33.88 -16.25
N ASP A 63 52.32 34.85 -16.25
CA ASP A 63 52.55 36.22 -15.76
C ASP A 63 52.06 36.40 -14.31
N LYS A 64 51.67 35.32 -13.64
CA LYS A 64 51.20 35.33 -12.24
C LYS A 64 52.39 35.14 -11.28
N ASN A 65 52.18 35.55 -10.02
CA ASN A 65 53.19 35.41 -8.98
C ASN A 65 53.45 33.94 -8.61
N ILE A 66 54.62 33.69 -8.02
CA ILE A 66 54.93 32.42 -7.37
C ILE A 66 53.85 32.14 -6.31
N GLY A 67 53.33 30.91 -6.29
CA GLY A 67 52.17 30.53 -5.49
C GLY A 67 50.89 30.37 -6.27
N ILE A 68 50.91 30.65 -7.59
CA ILE A 68 49.81 30.29 -8.47
C ILE A 68 49.72 28.77 -8.65
N LEU A 69 48.51 28.25 -8.67
CA LEU A 69 48.19 26.88 -9.07
C LEU A 69 47.28 26.96 -10.30
N VAL A 70 47.33 25.96 -11.17
CA VAL A 70 46.42 25.88 -12.31
C VAL A 70 45.13 25.20 -11.89
N PRO A 71 43.97 25.89 -11.91
CA PRO A 71 42.66 25.27 -11.68
C PRO A 71 42.32 24.27 -12.78
N PHE A 72 41.57 23.22 -12.45
CA PHE A 72 41.26 22.17 -13.42
C PHE A 72 40.34 22.65 -14.56
N ASN A 73 39.51 23.67 -14.34
CA ASN A 73 38.69 24.28 -15.40
C ASN A 73 39.50 24.88 -16.55
N TYR A 74 40.77 25.24 -16.34
CA TYR A 74 41.59 25.85 -17.40
C TYR A 74 41.86 24.90 -18.56
N PHE A 75 41.80 23.58 -18.32
CA PHE A 75 41.96 22.56 -19.35
C PHE A 75 40.75 22.44 -20.29
N TYR A 76 39.67 23.20 -20.08
CA TYR A 76 38.53 23.19 -21.00
C TYR A 76 38.90 23.74 -22.39
N GLU A 77 39.74 24.78 -22.46
CA GLU A 77 40.06 25.42 -23.74
C GLU A 77 40.78 24.47 -24.70
N SER A 78 41.66 23.63 -24.17
CA SER A 78 42.41 22.67 -24.99
C SER A 78 41.52 21.58 -25.59
N ILE A 79 40.33 21.35 -25.01
CA ILE A 79 39.36 20.38 -25.53
C ILE A 79 38.23 21.02 -26.34
N GLU A 80 38.00 22.33 -26.21
CA GLU A 80 36.83 23.03 -26.76
C GLU A 80 36.68 22.85 -28.27
N GLN A 81 37.79 22.92 -29.01
CA GLN A 81 37.81 22.74 -30.47
C GLN A 81 37.37 21.33 -30.93
N PHE A 82 37.42 20.34 -30.05
CA PHE A 82 37.03 18.95 -30.35
C PHE A 82 35.57 18.66 -29.98
N LEU A 83 34.85 19.64 -29.41
CA LEU A 83 33.48 19.48 -28.97
C LEU A 83 32.48 19.75 -30.11
N GLU A 84 31.49 18.87 -30.21
CA GLU A 84 30.35 19.05 -31.12
C GLU A 84 29.50 20.27 -30.73
N ASP A 85 28.74 20.80 -31.68
CA ASP A 85 27.93 22.01 -31.48
C ASP A 85 26.89 21.86 -30.34
N ASN A 86 26.32 20.66 -30.17
CA ASN A 86 25.36 20.36 -29.10
C ASN A 86 25.95 20.49 -27.69
N VAL A 87 27.27 20.33 -27.54
CA VAL A 87 28.02 20.51 -26.29
C VAL A 87 28.47 21.96 -26.12
N ARG A 88 28.85 22.65 -27.21
CA ARG A 88 29.30 24.05 -27.16
C ARG A 88 28.15 25.04 -26.95
N ARG A 89 26.96 24.77 -27.52
CA ARG A 89 25.77 25.64 -27.41
C ARG A 89 25.40 26.05 -25.99
N PRO A 90 25.34 25.15 -24.99
CA PRO A 90 25.11 25.51 -23.59
C PRO A 90 26.00 26.64 -23.09
N PHE A 91 27.30 26.66 -23.44
CA PHE A 91 28.24 27.71 -23.04
C PHE A 91 27.97 29.03 -23.74
N ILE A 92 27.62 28.99 -25.02
CA ILE A 92 27.27 30.17 -25.82
C ILE A 92 25.98 30.80 -25.27
N HIS A 93 24.95 30.00 -25.03
CA HIS A 93 23.68 30.48 -24.45
C HIS A 93 23.86 30.97 -23.02
N ALA A 94 24.69 30.31 -22.20
CA ALA A 94 25.02 30.75 -20.85
C ALA A 94 25.57 32.18 -20.85
N ARG A 95 26.54 32.47 -21.72
CA ARG A 95 27.18 33.78 -21.85
C ARG A 95 26.25 34.84 -22.45
N ASN A 96 25.59 34.52 -23.56
CA ASN A 96 24.94 35.54 -24.39
C ASN A 96 23.46 35.79 -24.04
N GLU A 97 22.77 34.79 -23.48
CA GLU A 97 21.31 34.83 -23.34
C GLU A 97 20.86 34.70 -21.88
N LYS A 98 21.54 33.86 -21.10
CA LYS A 98 21.17 33.54 -19.71
C LYS A 98 21.87 34.41 -18.66
N GLY A 99 22.67 35.37 -19.12
CA GLY A 99 23.36 36.35 -18.27
C GLY A 99 24.30 35.73 -17.24
N ILE A 100 24.87 34.55 -17.50
CA ILE A 100 25.86 33.91 -16.63
C ILE A 100 27.16 34.71 -16.71
N ASP A 101 27.76 35.01 -15.56
CA ASP A 101 29.02 35.74 -15.47
C ASP A 101 30.23 34.86 -15.79
N ASP A 102 31.40 35.47 -15.99
CA ASP A 102 32.60 34.73 -16.38
C ASP A 102 32.98 33.65 -15.36
N PHE A 103 32.81 33.91 -14.07
CA PHE A 103 33.05 32.91 -13.03
C PHE A 103 32.07 31.73 -13.12
N GLY A 104 30.78 32.00 -13.34
CA GLY A 104 29.79 30.95 -13.57
C GLY A 104 30.08 30.10 -14.82
N LEU A 105 30.65 30.69 -15.87
CA LEU A 105 31.12 29.95 -17.04
C LEU A 105 32.29 29.02 -16.70
N GLU A 106 33.23 29.45 -15.85
CA GLU A 106 34.34 28.60 -15.39
C GLU A 106 33.85 27.41 -14.55
N VAL A 107 32.85 27.61 -13.69
CA VAL A 107 32.18 26.53 -12.95
C VAL A 107 31.49 25.57 -13.93
N LEU A 108 30.81 26.08 -14.95
CA LEU A 108 30.14 25.26 -15.97
C LEU A 108 31.15 24.42 -16.77
N LYS A 109 32.31 25.00 -17.12
CA LYS A 109 33.42 24.31 -17.80
C LYS A 109 33.96 23.17 -16.95
N LEU A 110 34.17 23.40 -15.64
CA LEU A 110 34.57 22.35 -14.72
C LEU A 110 33.56 21.20 -14.69
N LEU A 111 32.28 21.51 -14.55
CA LEU A 111 31.22 20.50 -14.52
C LEU A 111 31.18 19.68 -15.81
N PHE A 112 31.42 20.30 -16.96
CA PHE A 112 31.56 19.57 -18.22
C PHE A 112 32.78 18.65 -18.22
N LEU A 113 33.94 19.11 -17.76
CA LEU A 113 35.16 18.30 -17.67
C LEU A 113 34.91 17.05 -16.81
N LEU A 114 34.25 17.22 -15.65
CA LEU A 114 33.98 16.14 -14.70
C LEU A 114 32.82 15.22 -15.12
N LYS A 115 31.87 15.69 -15.95
CA LYS A 115 30.70 14.90 -16.38
C LYS A 115 31.15 13.56 -16.96
N GLY A 116 30.61 12.45 -16.46
CA GLY A 116 30.85 11.11 -16.98
C GLY A 116 32.18 10.45 -16.58
N ILE A 117 32.98 11.09 -15.71
CA ILE A 117 34.23 10.48 -15.22
C ILE A 117 33.93 9.63 -13.98
N ASN A 118 34.18 8.32 -14.11
CA ASN A 118 33.98 7.38 -13.01
C ASN A 118 34.88 7.68 -11.81
N GLY A 119 34.30 7.61 -10.61
CA GLY A 119 35.02 7.79 -9.35
C GLY A 119 35.17 9.24 -8.88
N ILE A 120 34.56 10.21 -9.58
CA ILE A 120 34.50 11.61 -9.18
C ILE A 120 33.06 12.04 -8.94
N GLU A 121 32.83 12.57 -7.74
CA GLU A 121 31.55 13.13 -7.32
C GLU A 121 31.64 14.65 -7.36
N PRO A 122 30.90 15.34 -8.24
CA PRO A 122 30.97 16.79 -8.40
C PRO A 122 30.17 17.51 -7.31
N THR A 123 30.55 17.32 -6.05
CA THR A 123 29.99 18.02 -4.89
C THR A 123 30.57 19.43 -4.77
N LEU A 124 29.89 20.34 -4.06
CA LEU A 124 30.39 21.70 -3.80
C LEU A 124 31.84 21.70 -3.25
N ASN A 125 32.12 20.78 -2.32
CA ASN A 125 33.45 20.62 -1.74
C ASN A 125 34.50 20.22 -2.79
N ASN A 126 34.19 19.23 -3.64
CA ASN A 126 35.12 18.76 -4.66
C ASN A 126 35.33 19.81 -5.76
N LEU A 127 34.25 20.48 -6.20
CA LEU A 127 34.34 21.59 -7.16
C LEU A 127 35.24 22.71 -6.64
N THR A 128 35.13 23.04 -5.35
CA THR A 128 36.01 24.02 -4.70
C THR A 128 37.47 23.57 -4.78
N SER A 129 37.78 22.32 -4.45
CA SER A 129 39.15 21.77 -4.53
C SER A 129 39.72 21.78 -5.96
N PHE A 130 38.90 21.54 -6.98
CA PHE A 130 39.34 21.60 -8.38
C PHE A 130 39.57 23.03 -8.89
N MET A 131 38.95 24.04 -8.28
CA MET A 131 39.04 25.45 -8.68
C MET A 131 40.04 26.28 -7.87
N ILE A 132 40.80 25.67 -6.96
CA ILE A 132 41.87 26.36 -6.24
C ILE A 132 42.90 26.87 -7.24
N ASP A 133 43.15 28.18 -7.22
CA ASP A 133 44.00 28.90 -8.17
C ASP A 133 45.31 29.39 -7.57
N SER A 134 45.51 29.27 -6.25
CA SER A 134 46.73 29.71 -5.58
C SER A 134 46.90 29.05 -4.21
N MET A 135 48.13 29.03 -3.71
CA MET A 135 48.46 28.52 -2.36
C MET A 135 47.83 29.37 -1.24
N ASP A 136 47.59 30.65 -1.51
CA ASP A 136 46.99 31.62 -0.58
C ASP A 136 45.45 31.77 -0.78
N CYS A 137 44.83 30.87 -1.54
CA CYS A 137 43.41 30.94 -1.88
C CYS A 137 42.52 30.90 -0.63
N ASP A 138 41.62 31.88 -0.46
CA ASP A 138 40.54 31.81 0.53
C ASP A 138 39.49 30.80 0.06
N ARG A 139 39.64 29.56 0.53
CA ARG A 139 38.75 28.45 0.20
C ARG A 139 37.30 28.71 0.60
N ILE A 140 37.04 29.43 1.69
CA ILE A 140 35.66 29.72 2.16
C ILE A 140 35.01 30.73 1.21
N GLU A 141 35.74 31.76 0.78
CA GLU A 141 35.24 32.72 -0.20
C GLU A 141 34.99 32.04 -1.57
N LEU A 142 35.92 31.19 -2.02
CA LEU A 142 35.77 30.43 -3.26
C LEU A 142 34.53 29.53 -3.23
N GLU A 143 34.34 28.76 -2.15
CA GLU A 143 33.18 27.89 -1.99
C GLU A 143 31.86 28.68 -2.06
N LYS A 144 31.79 29.86 -1.42
CA LYS A 144 30.62 30.76 -1.49
C LYS A 144 30.35 31.25 -2.91
N LYS A 145 31.40 31.59 -3.67
CA LYS A 145 31.27 32.02 -5.07
C LYS A 145 30.75 30.87 -5.94
N ILE A 146 31.31 29.67 -5.77
CA ILE A 146 30.87 28.47 -6.50
C ILE A 146 29.41 28.15 -6.20
N LYS A 147 29.00 28.18 -4.92
CA LYS A 147 27.60 27.95 -4.54
C LYS A 147 26.64 28.90 -5.25
N LYS A 148 26.92 30.20 -5.25
CA LYS A 148 26.10 31.20 -5.95
C LYS A 148 26.04 30.97 -7.47
N ALA A 149 27.17 30.58 -8.06
CA ALA A 149 27.21 30.23 -9.48
C ALA A 149 26.35 29.00 -9.78
N LEU A 150 26.44 27.94 -8.97
CA LEU A 150 25.62 26.73 -9.11
C LEU A 150 24.12 27.03 -9.01
N GLU A 151 23.69 27.83 -8.04
CA GLU A 151 22.28 28.26 -7.90
C GLU A 151 21.76 28.94 -9.17
N LYS A 152 22.57 29.80 -9.79
CA LYS A 152 22.21 30.49 -11.04
C LYS A 152 22.21 29.54 -12.24
N LEU A 153 23.21 28.66 -12.35
CA LEU A 153 23.31 27.66 -13.41
C LEU A 153 22.13 26.67 -13.36
N GLU A 154 21.71 26.27 -12.17
CA GLU A 154 20.58 25.36 -11.95
C GLU A 154 19.26 26.04 -12.35
N LYS A 155 19.05 27.28 -11.91
CA LYS A 155 17.87 28.08 -12.28
C LYS A 155 17.73 28.23 -13.80
N GLU A 156 18.84 28.42 -14.51
CA GLU A 156 18.86 28.56 -15.96
C GLU A 156 18.88 27.21 -16.70
N VAL A 157 18.72 26.09 -15.99
CA VAL A 157 18.70 24.72 -16.52
C VAL A 157 19.96 24.40 -17.31
N LEU A 158 21.13 24.91 -16.91
CA LEU A 158 22.43 24.57 -17.52
C LEU A 158 23.06 23.36 -16.83
N ILE A 159 22.64 23.09 -15.61
CA ILE A 159 23.09 21.98 -14.78
C ILE A 159 21.89 21.30 -14.11
N GLN A 160 22.08 20.08 -13.61
CA GLN A 160 21.13 19.34 -12.79
C GLN A 160 21.79 18.96 -11.46
N LYS A 161 21.06 19.10 -10.36
CA LYS A 161 21.45 18.60 -9.04
C LYS A 161 20.83 17.23 -8.78
N ASP A 162 21.63 16.28 -8.29
CA ASP A 162 21.16 14.98 -7.79
C ASP A 162 21.83 14.66 -6.45
N GLY A 163 21.05 14.69 -5.38
CA GLY A 163 21.58 14.70 -4.01
C GLY A 163 22.50 15.89 -3.80
N GLU A 164 23.77 15.62 -3.47
CA GLU A 164 24.82 16.63 -3.28
C GLU A 164 25.66 16.90 -4.53
N ASN A 165 25.40 16.20 -5.64
CA ASN A 165 26.20 16.27 -6.86
C ASN A 165 25.57 17.22 -7.89
N TYR A 166 26.42 17.94 -8.64
CA TYR A 166 26.03 18.83 -9.72
C TYR A 166 26.54 18.31 -11.07
N TYR A 167 25.70 18.28 -12.10
CA TYR A 167 26.06 17.76 -13.41
C TYR A 167 25.74 18.75 -14.52
N PHE A 168 26.68 18.94 -15.45
CA PHE A 168 26.46 19.70 -16.68
C PHE A 168 25.34 19.09 -17.53
N LEU A 169 24.53 19.92 -18.20
CA LEU A 169 23.50 19.50 -19.15
C LEU A 169 23.85 19.93 -20.59
N THR A 170 23.88 18.98 -21.52
CA THR A 170 23.99 19.25 -22.97
C THR A 170 22.73 19.93 -23.49
N ASN A 171 22.78 20.55 -24.67
CA ASN A 171 21.60 21.21 -25.23
C ASN A 171 20.39 20.27 -25.32
N GLU A 172 20.60 19.03 -25.75
CA GLU A 172 19.54 18.01 -25.84
C GLU A 172 18.95 17.65 -24.47
N GLU A 173 19.79 17.51 -23.44
CA GLU A 173 19.32 17.26 -22.07
C GLU A 173 18.53 18.44 -21.51
N GLN A 174 18.94 19.68 -21.82
CA GLN A 174 18.21 20.88 -21.41
C GLN A 174 16.84 20.96 -22.07
N ASP A 175 16.77 20.69 -23.38
CA ASP A 175 15.52 20.68 -24.13
C ASP A 175 14.57 19.60 -23.59
N ILE A 176 15.08 18.38 -23.37
CA ILE A 176 14.32 17.27 -22.75
C ILE A 176 13.82 17.65 -21.35
N ASN A 177 14.67 18.24 -20.49
CA ASN A 177 14.26 18.65 -19.15
C ASN A 177 13.15 19.71 -19.19
N ARG A 178 13.24 20.69 -20.10
CA ARG A 178 12.21 21.71 -20.29
C ARG A 178 10.90 21.12 -20.84
N GLU A 179 10.99 20.16 -21.75
CA GLU A 179 9.80 19.46 -22.26
C GLU A 179 9.13 18.64 -21.15
N ILE A 180 9.90 17.92 -20.33
CA ILE A 180 9.38 17.21 -19.15
C ILE A 180 8.73 18.19 -18.17
N GLU A 181 9.34 19.35 -17.91
CA GLU A 181 8.77 20.35 -17.01
C GLU A 181 7.41 20.89 -17.52
N ARG A 182 7.24 20.98 -18.84
CA ARG A 182 5.99 21.41 -19.49
C ARG A 182 4.93 20.33 -19.56
N GLU A 183 5.25 19.06 -19.31
CA GLU A 183 4.25 18.00 -19.20
C GLU A 183 3.23 18.36 -18.12
N ASP A 184 1.96 18.33 -18.49
CA ASP A 184 0.85 18.59 -17.59
C ASP A 184 0.34 17.29 -16.97
N ILE A 185 0.27 17.26 -15.64
CA ILE A 185 -0.16 16.10 -14.87
C ILE A 185 -1.34 16.53 -14.01
N ASP A 186 -2.48 15.92 -14.29
CA ASP A 186 -3.70 16.03 -13.49
C ASP A 186 -3.44 15.60 -12.04
N PHE A 187 -3.88 16.41 -11.08
CA PHE A 187 -3.81 16.10 -9.65
C PHE A 187 -4.45 14.74 -9.33
N LYS A 188 -5.52 14.36 -10.03
CA LYS A 188 -6.16 13.06 -9.84
C LYS A 188 -5.21 11.88 -10.10
N LYS A 189 -4.30 12.00 -11.06
CA LYS A 189 -3.29 10.96 -11.34
C LYS A 189 -2.28 10.83 -10.19
N ILE A 190 -1.99 11.92 -9.48
CA ILE A 190 -1.14 11.91 -8.30
C ILE A 190 -1.83 11.08 -7.21
N ASP A 191 -3.12 11.34 -6.94
CA ASP A 191 -3.87 10.61 -5.92
C ASP A 191 -4.07 9.13 -6.29
N GLU A 192 -4.33 8.82 -7.57
CA GLU A 192 -4.35 7.44 -8.09
C GLU A 192 -3.01 6.72 -7.90
N LYS A 193 -1.89 7.43 -8.07
CA LYS A 193 -0.55 6.88 -7.85
C LYS A 193 -0.27 6.67 -6.36
N ILE A 194 -0.76 7.54 -5.48
CA ILE A 194 -0.72 7.33 -4.02
C ILE A 194 -1.53 6.08 -3.63
N ASP A 195 -2.77 5.91 -4.12
CA ASP A 195 -3.56 4.68 -3.90
C ASP A 195 -2.80 3.43 -4.35
N SER A 196 -2.16 3.51 -5.52
CA SER A 196 -1.33 2.42 -6.03
C SER A 196 -0.18 2.08 -5.09
N TYR A 197 0.59 3.06 -4.61
CA TYR A 197 1.67 2.79 -3.67
C TYR A 197 1.16 2.17 -2.37
N ILE A 198 0.13 2.76 -1.76
CA ILE A 198 -0.39 2.33 -0.45
C ILE A 198 -1.00 0.93 -0.54
N PHE A 199 -1.85 0.66 -1.53
CA PHE A 199 -2.71 -0.52 -1.52
C PHE A 199 -2.40 -1.56 -2.60
N LYS A 200 -1.47 -1.29 -3.53
CA LYS A 200 -0.96 -2.30 -4.49
C LYS A 200 0.49 -2.70 -4.24
N GLU A 201 1.23 -1.90 -3.46
CA GLU A 201 2.65 -2.16 -3.21
C GLU A 201 3.02 -2.28 -1.72
N ILE A 202 2.47 -1.45 -0.84
CA ILE A 202 2.74 -1.49 0.61
C ILE A 202 1.80 -2.49 1.31
N PHE A 203 0.49 -2.30 1.19
CA PHE A 203 -0.54 -3.15 1.76
C PHE A 203 -1.39 -3.79 0.67
N THR A 204 -0.94 -4.93 0.16
CA THR A 204 -1.52 -5.59 -1.03
C THR A 204 -2.75 -6.46 -0.75
N LYS A 205 -3.15 -6.60 0.52
CA LYS A 205 -4.32 -7.39 0.94
C LYS A 205 -5.59 -6.57 0.70
N ASN A 206 -6.60 -7.16 0.07
CA ASN A 206 -7.94 -6.54 -0.07
C ASN A 206 -8.89 -6.80 1.10
N SER A 207 -8.42 -7.54 2.10
CA SER A 207 -9.20 -7.99 3.25
C SER A 207 -8.29 -8.38 4.40
N ILE A 208 -8.77 -8.27 5.64
CA ILE A 208 -8.08 -8.75 6.83
C ILE A 208 -8.75 -10.00 7.39
N LEU A 209 -7.96 -10.88 7.99
CA LEU A 209 -8.43 -12.05 8.73
C LEU A 209 -8.36 -11.74 10.23
N MET A 210 -9.44 -12.02 10.95
CA MET A 210 -9.49 -11.98 12.41
C MET A 210 -9.25 -13.37 12.96
N GLU A 211 -8.04 -13.62 13.46
CA GLU A 211 -7.62 -14.95 13.92
C GLU A 211 -8.52 -15.52 15.04
N GLU A 212 -9.02 -14.64 15.91
CA GLU A 212 -9.91 -15.02 17.03
C GLU A 212 -11.25 -15.62 16.59
N THR A 213 -11.74 -15.24 15.39
CA THR A 213 -13.09 -15.62 14.91
C THR A 213 -13.05 -16.39 13.59
N GLY A 214 -11.93 -16.38 12.88
CA GLY A 214 -11.82 -16.86 11.50
C GLY A 214 -12.49 -15.96 10.46
N ASN A 215 -13.09 -14.83 10.87
CA ASN A 215 -13.81 -13.94 9.96
C ASN A 215 -12.85 -13.16 9.08
N LYS A 216 -13.22 -13.02 7.81
CA LYS A 216 -12.51 -12.24 6.81
C LYS A 216 -13.34 -11.01 6.47
N TYR A 217 -12.77 -9.83 6.64
CA TYR A 217 -13.44 -8.55 6.36
C TYR A 217 -12.76 -7.84 5.20
N GLY A 218 -13.53 -7.54 4.16
CA GLY A 218 -13.09 -6.61 3.12
C GLY A 218 -13.19 -5.17 3.61
N PHE A 219 -12.57 -4.25 2.86
CA PHE A 219 -12.60 -2.84 3.21
C PHE A 219 -12.65 -1.92 2.00
N THR A 220 -13.37 -0.81 2.13
CA THR A 220 -13.33 0.28 1.15
C THR A 220 -12.13 1.19 1.39
N ARG A 221 -11.60 1.78 0.32
CA ARG A 221 -10.40 2.63 0.32
C ARG A 221 -10.76 4.02 -0.19
N THR A 222 -10.47 5.02 0.63
CA THR A 222 -10.62 6.43 0.29
C THR A 222 -9.31 7.16 0.59
N ILE A 223 -8.87 8.02 -0.32
CA ILE A 223 -7.80 8.99 -0.04
C ILE A 223 -8.43 10.37 -0.11
N ASP A 224 -8.31 11.10 0.99
CA ASP A 224 -8.97 12.39 1.20
C ASP A 224 -10.48 12.27 0.93
N GLU A 225 -11.00 12.93 -0.11
CA GLU A 225 -12.40 12.87 -0.52
C GLU A 225 -12.67 11.87 -1.67
N THR A 226 -11.64 11.23 -2.21
CA THR A 226 -11.74 10.38 -3.40
C THR A 226 -11.76 8.90 -3.06
N ALA A 227 -12.81 8.18 -3.47
CA ALA A 227 -12.95 6.74 -3.28
C ALA A 227 -12.27 5.93 -4.41
N TYR A 228 -11.50 4.91 -4.03
CA TYR A 228 -10.71 4.04 -4.92
C TYR A 228 -11.17 2.58 -4.93
N SER A 229 -12.21 2.23 -4.18
CA SER A 229 -12.83 0.90 -4.17
C SER A 229 -14.33 0.99 -4.41
N LYS A 230 -14.94 -0.16 -4.71
CA LYS A 230 -16.40 -0.27 -4.75
C LYS A 230 -16.96 -0.12 -3.33
N SER A 231 -18.18 0.41 -3.23
CA SER A 231 -18.94 0.48 -1.98
C SER A 231 -19.48 -0.89 -1.56
N GLY A 232 -19.77 -1.07 -0.27
CA GLY A 232 -20.46 -2.24 0.25
C GLY A 232 -19.58 -3.27 0.98
N GLU A 233 -18.34 -2.91 1.28
CA GLU A 233 -17.46 -3.70 2.13
C GLU A 233 -17.78 -3.51 3.63
N ASP A 234 -17.29 -4.43 4.46
CA ASP A 234 -17.58 -4.47 5.91
C ASP A 234 -16.94 -3.30 6.68
N LEU A 235 -15.76 -2.87 6.22
CA LEU A 235 -14.93 -1.84 6.84
C LEU A 235 -14.64 -0.71 5.85
N ALA A 236 -14.27 0.47 6.33
CA ALA A 236 -13.84 1.58 5.50
C ALA A 236 -12.58 2.23 6.05
N ILE A 237 -11.50 2.26 5.24
CA ILE A 237 -10.28 2.99 5.57
C ILE A 237 -10.19 4.25 4.72
N THR A 238 -9.98 5.37 5.41
CA THR A 238 -9.70 6.67 4.78
C THR A 238 -8.28 7.10 5.13
N ILE A 239 -7.46 7.42 4.13
CA ILE A 239 -6.14 8.03 4.30
C ILE A 239 -6.31 9.55 4.15
N PHE A 240 -5.98 10.31 5.18
CA PHE A 240 -5.91 11.77 5.09
C PHE A 240 -4.47 12.20 4.84
N THR A 241 -4.23 12.75 3.65
CA THR A 241 -3.05 13.53 3.31
C THR A 241 -3.20 14.95 3.85
N GLU A 242 -2.12 15.73 3.84
CA GLU A 242 -2.10 17.14 4.23
C GLU A 242 -3.11 18.03 3.48
N ARG A 243 -3.67 17.55 2.36
CA ARG A 243 -4.62 18.25 1.51
C ARG A 243 -6.09 17.95 1.81
N ALA A 244 -6.40 16.99 2.68
CA ALA A 244 -7.77 16.65 3.02
C ALA A 244 -8.53 17.89 3.53
N ASP A 245 -9.73 18.16 3.00
CA ASP A 245 -10.54 19.34 3.34
C ASP A 245 -10.82 19.42 4.84
N LYS A 246 -10.88 18.24 5.49
CA LYS A 246 -11.20 18.06 6.91
C LYS A 246 -10.05 17.43 7.69
N TYR A 247 -8.81 17.65 7.27
CA TYR A 247 -7.61 17.12 7.92
C TYR A 247 -7.58 17.33 9.45
N ASP A 248 -8.00 18.50 9.93
CA ASP A 248 -8.02 18.84 11.36
C ASP A 248 -9.33 18.40 12.07
N ASN A 249 -10.37 18.01 11.32
CA ASN A 249 -11.72 17.69 11.82
C ASN A 249 -12.02 16.18 11.83
N VAL A 250 -10.99 15.35 12.07
CA VAL A 250 -11.09 13.88 12.07
C VAL A 250 -12.15 13.36 13.05
N ALA A 251 -12.34 14.01 14.20
CA ALA A 251 -13.33 13.61 15.19
C ALA A 251 -14.77 13.62 14.66
N ILE A 252 -15.09 14.56 13.75
CA ILE A 252 -16.44 14.69 13.16
C ILE A 252 -16.58 13.79 11.93
N VAL A 253 -15.54 13.70 11.10
CA VAL A 253 -15.58 12.83 9.91
C VAL A 253 -15.59 11.37 10.30
N GLY A 254 -14.82 11.00 11.33
CA GLY A 254 -14.68 9.64 11.81
C GLY A 254 -15.95 9.00 12.36
N THR A 255 -17.03 9.75 12.61
CA THR A 255 -18.31 9.17 13.05
C THR A 255 -19.14 8.61 11.89
N ARG A 256 -18.74 8.88 10.65
CA ARG A 256 -19.45 8.42 9.46
C ARG A 256 -19.07 6.98 9.11
N PRO A 257 -20.01 6.10 8.73
CA PRO A 257 -19.71 4.71 8.38
C PRO A 257 -18.67 4.55 7.26
N GLU A 258 -18.62 5.48 6.32
CA GLU A 258 -17.67 5.50 5.20
C GLU A 258 -16.24 5.96 5.57
N SER A 259 -16.04 6.44 6.79
CA SER A 259 -14.76 6.93 7.30
C SER A 259 -14.54 6.54 8.76
N ASP A 260 -15.07 5.39 9.17
CA ASP A 260 -15.02 4.92 10.56
C ASP A 260 -13.61 4.53 11.02
N LEU A 261 -12.66 4.35 10.08
CA LEU A 261 -11.22 4.36 10.30
C LEU A 261 -10.52 5.44 9.44
N ILE A 262 -9.75 6.31 10.09
CA ILE A 262 -8.95 7.35 9.44
C ILE A 262 -7.48 7.18 9.85
N LEU A 263 -6.59 7.07 8.87
CA LEU A 263 -5.14 7.22 9.04
C LEU A 263 -4.76 8.62 8.56
N ARG A 264 -4.39 9.48 9.49
CA ARG A 264 -3.93 10.84 9.20
C ARG A 264 -2.42 10.86 9.09
N LEU A 265 -1.91 11.04 7.86
CA LEU A 265 -0.49 11.22 7.61
C LEU A 265 -0.02 12.53 8.28
N PRO A 266 1.22 12.64 8.76
CA PRO A 266 1.71 13.88 9.35
C PRO A 266 1.71 15.02 8.32
N LYS A 267 1.59 16.28 8.82
CA LYS A 267 1.84 17.48 8.00
C LYS A 267 3.34 17.56 7.71
N ASP A 268 3.78 16.78 6.74
CA ASP A 268 5.12 16.92 6.17
C ASP A 268 5.03 17.77 4.90
N ASP A 269 6.11 18.45 4.55
CA ASP A 269 6.18 19.31 3.36
C ASP A 269 5.73 18.52 2.10
N GLU A 270 5.07 19.17 1.12
CA GLU A 270 4.47 18.54 -0.10
C GLU A 270 5.52 17.84 -1.01
N THR A 271 6.74 17.62 -0.52
CA THR A 271 7.90 16.98 -1.14
C THR A 271 7.53 15.67 -1.82
N TYR A 272 6.85 14.74 -1.14
CA TYR A 272 6.53 13.43 -1.74
C TYR A 272 5.53 13.55 -2.91
N ARG A 273 4.53 14.44 -2.81
CA ARG A 273 3.58 14.70 -3.90
C ARG A 273 4.25 15.35 -5.09
N ASN A 274 5.16 16.31 -4.85
CA ASN A 274 5.95 16.94 -5.88
C ASN A 274 6.89 15.93 -6.57
N GLU A 275 7.47 15.00 -5.81
CA GLU A 275 8.23 13.89 -6.38
C GLU A 275 7.37 12.96 -7.23
N ILE A 276 6.15 12.62 -6.78
CA ILE A 276 5.19 11.83 -7.59
C ILE A 276 4.81 12.58 -8.87
N LYS A 277 4.56 13.89 -8.79
CA LYS A 277 4.25 14.72 -9.96
C LYS A 277 5.39 14.66 -10.97
N LEU A 278 6.63 14.86 -10.52
CA LEU A 278 7.81 14.77 -11.38
C LEU A 278 8.01 13.35 -11.94
N PHE A 279 7.75 12.32 -11.14
CA PHE A 279 7.77 10.93 -11.59
C PHE A 279 6.80 10.70 -12.75
N LEU A 280 5.56 11.17 -12.62
CA LEU A 280 4.53 11.03 -13.65
C LEU A 280 4.84 11.85 -14.91
N LYS A 281 5.42 13.05 -14.77
CA LYS A 281 5.90 13.86 -15.90
C LYS A 281 6.95 13.11 -16.73
N VAL A 282 7.95 12.55 -16.05
CA VAL A 282 9.02 11.78 -16.71
C VAL A 282 8.45 10.52 -17.37
N GLU A 283 7.55 9.78 -16.71
CA GLU A 283 6.90 8.61 -17.32
C GLU A 283 6.05 8.96 -18.54
N SER A 284 5.28 10.05 -18.47
CA SER A 284 4.46 10.56 -19.58
C SER A 284 5.34 10.88 -20.77
N TYR A 285 6.38 11.70 -20.54
CA TYR A 285 7.30 12.14 -21.57
C TYR A 285 8.02 10.98 -22.26
N ILE A 286 8.61 10.06 -21.49
CA ILE A 286 9.32 8.89 -22.03
C ILE A 286 8.39 8.05 -22.90
N ARG A 287 7.16 7.79 -22.43
CA ARG A 287 6.16 6.98 -23.14
C ARG A 287 5.74 7.59 -24.48
N ASN A 288 5.66 8.92 -24.54
CA ASN A 288 5.33 9.65 -25.77
C ASN A 288 6.53 9.68 -26.73
N LYS A 289 7.71 10.04 -26.24
CA LYS A 289 8.91 10.24 -27.08
C LYS A 289 9.59 8.96 -27.56
N GLN A 290 9.48 7.85 -26.85
CA GLN A 290 10.04 6.56 -27.31
C GLN A 290 9.41 6.05 -28.62
N LYS A 291 8.18 6.49 -28.94
CA LYS A 291 7.50 6.06 -30.17
C LYS A 291 7.98 6.78 -31.43
N ASP A 292 8.59 7.95 -31.28
CA ASP A 292 8.81 8.90 -32.38
C ASP A 292 10.30 9.23 -32.65
N ASN A 293 11.25 8.69 -31.87
CA ASN A 293 12.66 9.09 -31.96
C ASN A 293 13.60 7.95 -32.36
N GLU A 294 14.30 8.13 -33.49
CA GLU A 294 15.34 7.22 -33.99
C GLU A 294 16.77 7.67 -33.62
N ARG A 295 16.94 8.86 -33.02
CA ARG A 295 18.27 9.39 -32.67
C ARG A 295 18.83 8.70 -31.43
N GLU A 296 19.98 8.06 -31.58
CA GLU A 296 20.65 7.30 -30.52
C GLU A 296 21.03 8.16 -29.30
N SER A 297 21.40 9.44 -29.48
CA SER A 297 21.72 10.34 -28.38
C SER A 297 20.50 10.60 -27.48
N ILE A 298 19.35 10.86 -28.08
CA ILE A 298 18.08 11.07 -27.37
C ILE A 298 17.66 9.78 -26.65
N ILE A 299 17.77 8.63 -27.31
CA ILE A 299 17.45 7.32 -26.70
C ILE A 299 18.28 7.11 -25.43
N ARG A 300 19.60 7.35 -25.50
CA ARG A 300 20.49 7.25 -24.33
C ARG A 300 20.10 8.20 -23.19
N ILE A 301 19.69 9.44 -23.50
CA ILE A 301 19.21 10.39 -22.48
C ILE A 301 17.90 9.87 -21.84
N LEU A 302 16.96 9.36 -22.64
CA LEU A 302 15.70 8.80 -22.13
C LEU A 302 15.94 7.59 -21.21
N GLU A 303 16.90 6.71 -21.54
CA GLU A 303 17.29 5.59 -20.68
C GLU A 303 17.89 6.03 -19.33
N ILE A 304 18.70 7.09 -19.33
CA ILE A 304 19.22 7.71 -18.11
C ILE A 304 18.06 8.25 -17.28
N LYS A 305 17.15 9.03 -17.88
CA LYS A 305 15.96 9.56 -17.20
C LYS A 305 15.07 8.45 -16.65
N GLN A 306 14.92 7.34 -17.36
CA GLN A 306 14.16 6.19 -16.87
C GLN A 306 14.82 5.57 -15.63
N ARG A 307 16.16 5.44 -15.61
CA ARG A 307 16.89 4.94 -14.43
C ARG A 307 16.77 5.88 -13.24
N GLU A 308 16.94 7.19 -13.45
CA GLU A 308 16.69 8.21 -12.42
C GLU A 308 15.27 8.10 -11.87
N ASN A 309 14.28 7.90 -12.75
CA ASN A 309 12.87 7.79 -12.35
C ASN A 309 12.60 6.53 -11.52
N LYS A 310 13.28 5.40 -11.80
CA LYS A 310 13.20 4.19 -10.96
C LYS A 310 13.84 4.37 -9.57
N ILE A 311 14.85 5.23 -9.45
CA ILE A 311 15.42 5.59 -8.14
C ILE A 311 14.42 6.49 -7.39
N ARG A 312 13.82 7.46 -8.08
CA ARG A 312 12.76 8.32 -7.54
C ARG A 312 11.56 7.50 -7.03
N ASP A 313 11.09 6.53 -7.81
CA ASP A 313 10.00 5.62 -7.44
C ASP A 313 10.25 4.92 -6.10
N ARG A 314 11.48 4.39 -5.90
CA ARG A 314 11.88 3.76 -4.63
C ARG A 314 11.90 4.76 -3.47
N ARG A 315 12.41 5.98 -3.69
CA ARG A 315 12.44 7.04 -2.66
C ARG A 315 11.03 7.44 -2.23
N ILE A 316 10.13 7.67 -3.20
CA ILE A 316 8.72 7.99 -2.94
C ILE A 316 8.06 6.89 -2.10
N LYS A 317 8.28 5.63 -2.46
CA LYS A 317 7.73 4.50 -1.71
C LYS A 317 8.22 4.47 -0.27
N SER A 318 9.54 4.59 -0.06
CA SER A 318 10.12 4.62 1.29
C SER A 318 9.61 5.79 2.12
N GLU A 319 9.37 6.94 1.49
CA GLU A 319 8.80 8.10 2.16
C GLU A 319 7.33 7.88 2.55
N LEU A 320 6.51 7.32 1.67
CA LEU A 320 5.13 6.94 2.00
C LEU A 320 5.08 5.88 3.11
N GLU A 321 5.99 4.89 3.11
CA GLU A 321 6.10 3.92 4.20
C GLU A 321 6.39 4.61 5.55
N ARG A 322 7.31 5.60 5.56
CA ARG A 322 7.61 6.41 6.74
C ARG A 322 6.37 7.19 7.22
N LEU A 323 5.71 7.91 6.31
CA LEU A 323 4.52 8.71 6.61
C LEU A 323 3.38 7.87 7.18
N ILE A 324 3.12 6.67 6.62
CA ILE A 324 2.11 5.74 7.14
C ILE A 324 2.52 5.19 8.51
N GLY A 325 3.80 4.88 8.72
CA GLY A 325 4.31 4.43 10.02
C GLY A 325 4.11 5.47 11.13
N GLU A 326 4.27 6.75 10.80
CA GLU A 326 4.11 7.91 11.68
C GLU A 326 2.66 8.42 11.78
N ALA A 327 1.75 7.90 10.93
CA ALA A 327 0.38 8.35 10.87
C ALA A 327 -0.36 8.17 12.20
N GLU A 328 -1.24 9.13 12.49
CA GLU A 328 -2.17 9.04 13.60
C GLU A 328 -3.41 8.25 13.18
N VAL A 329 -3.81 7.29 14.00
CA VAL A 329 -4.94 6.39 13.72
C VAL A 329 -6.15 6.84 14.52
N PHE A 330 -7.30 6.96 13.87
CA PHE A 330 -8.57 7.30 14.51
C PHE A 330 -9.63 6.27 14.14
N ILE A 331 -10.34 5.77 15.14
CA ILE A 331 -11.49 4.88 14.98
C ILE A 331 -12.70 5.55 15.61
N HIS A 332 -13.78 5.69 14.84
CA HIS A 332 -14.99 6.39 15.27
C HIS A 332 -14.72 7.79 15.86
N GLY A 333 -13.79 8.53 15.25
CA GLY A 333 -13.35 9.86 15.70
C GLY A 333 -12.43 9.86 16.93
N GLN A 334 -12.13 8.71 17.54
CA GLN A 334 -11.24 8.59 18.70
C GLN A 334 -9.86 8.11 18.30
N LYS A 335 -8.82 8.80 18.77
CA LYS A 335 -7.43 8.44 18.52
C LYS A 335 -7.09 7.09 19.16
N GLN A 336 -6.42 6.23 18.40
CA GLN A 336 -5.98 4.90 18.82
C GLN A 336 -4.45 4.84 18.91
N ASP A 337 -3.95 4.10 19.91
CA ASP A 337 -2.50 3.86 20.07
C ASP A 337 -2.07 2.58 19.34
N ILE A 338 -1.71 2.73 18.06
CA ILE A 338 -1.14 1.65 17.24
C ILE A 338 0.39 1.85 17.18
N LYS A 339 1.13 1.00 17.88
CA LYS A 339 2.56 1.18 18.19
C LYS A 339 3.52 0.80 17.06
N THR A 340 3.08 -0.01 16.09
CA THR A 340 3.95 -0.40 14.98
C THR A 340 4.31 0.81 14.11
N LYS A 341 5.56 0.84 13.62
CA LYS A 341 6.05 1.80 12.61
C LYS A 341 6.12 1.19 11.21
N ASP A 342 5.91 -0.11 11.09
CA ASP A 342 5.83 -0.79 9.79
C ASP A 342 4.50 -0.43 9.12
N ALA A 343 4.55 0.15 7.92
CA ALA A 343 3.39 0.70 7.23
C ALA A 343 2.30 -0.34 6.94
N ALA A 344 2.69 -1.52 6.46
CA ALA A 344 1.75 -2.59 6.14
C ALA A 344 1.06 -3.12 7.41
N LYS A 345 1.82 -3.34 8.48
CA LYS A 345 1.27 -3.74 9.78
C LYS A 345 0.43 -2.63 10.40
N LYS A 346 0.79 -1.35 10.25
CA LYS A 346 0.01 -0.22 10.74
C LYS A 346 -1.40 -0.24 10.16
N ILE A 347 -1.50 -0.40 8.84
CA ILE A 347 -2.79 -0.52 8.14
C ILE A 347 -3.55 -1.76 8.62
N GLU A 348 -2.88 -2.91 8.70
CA GLU A 348 -3.49 -4.17 9.14
C GLU A 348 -4.04 -4.11 10.57
N GLU A 349 -3.24 -3.63 11.52
CA GLU A 349 -3.61 -3.49 12.93
C GLU A 349 -4.74 -2.47 13.11
N SER A 350 -4.72 -1.38 12.33
CA SER A 350 -5.78 -0.36 12.35
C SER A 350 -7.11 -0.92 11.85
N LEU A 351 -7.10 -1.68 10.75
CA LEU A 351 -8.27 -2.39 10.24
C LEU A 351 -8.78 -3.44 11.24
N LYS A 352 -7.88 -4.19 11.88
CA LYS A 352 -8.24 -5.18 12.91
C LYS A 352 -8.86 -4.50 14.13
N ALA A 353 -8.32 -3.36 14.56
CA ALA A 353 -8.89 -2.58 15.65
C ALA A 353 -10.29 -2.06 15.30
N LEU A 354 -10.50 -1.59 14.06
CA LEU A 354 -11.82 -1.18 13.58
C LEU A 354 -12.79 -2.37 13.59
N ALA A 355 -12.37 -3.53 13.08
CA ALA A 355 -13.19 -4.75 13.10
C ALA A 355 -13.59 -5.15 14.52
N LYS A 356 -12.68 -5.07 15.50
CA LYS A 356 -12.99 -5.34 16.92
C LYS A 356 -14.00 -4.36 17.49
N PHE A 357 -13.90 -3.08 17.13
CA PHE A 357 -14.83 -2.04 17.54
C PHE A 357 -16.24 -2.26 16.93
N LYS A 358 -16.30 -2.51 15.62
CA LYS A 358 -17.54 -2.63 14.85
C LYS A 358 -18.27 -3.95 15.09
N PHE A 359 -17.54 -5.05 15.29
CA PHE A 359 -18.09 -6.40 15.44
C PHE A 359 -17.83 -6.97 16.84
N VAL A 360 -18.19 -6.21 17.88
CA VAL A 360 -17.94 -6.57 19.29
C VAL A 360 -18.55 -7.93 19.69
N ASN A 361 -19.64 -8.35 19.03
CA ASN A 361 -20.32 -9.61 19.29
C ASN A 361 -19.83 -10.77 18.39
N ALA A 362 -18.87 -10.53 17.48
CA ALA A 362 -18.28 -11.61 16.68
C ALA A 362 -17.67 -12.72 17.56
N LYS A 363 -17.02 -12.32 18.67
CA LYS A 363 -16.38 -13.22 19.65
C LYS A 363 -17.32 -14.18 20.39
N LEU A 364 -18.65 -13.99 20.28
CA LEU A 364 -19.61 -14.93 20.86
C LEU A 364 -19.56 -16.30 20.16
N VAL A 365 -19.13 -16.32 18.89
CA VAL A 365 -18.79 -17.54 18.17
C VAL A 365 -17.33 -17.86 18.45
N LYS A 366 -17.09 -18.92 19.23
CA LYS A 366 -15.75 -19.42 19.54
C LYS A 366 -15.25 -20.42 18.50
N LYS A 367 -16.18 -21.18 17.89
CA LYS A 367 -15.91 -22.11 16.80
C LYS A 367 -16.86 -21.81 15.65
N PRO A 368 -16.40 -21.25 14.51
CA PRO A 368 -17.26 -21.02 13.36
C PRO A 368 -17.72 -22.35 12.75
N TYR A 369 -18.83 -22.31 12.00
CA TYR A 369 -19.31 -23.48 11.26
C TYR A 369 -18.98 -23.35 9.78
N ASP A 370 -18.51 -24.45 9.20
CA ASP A 370 -18.43 -24.69 7.76
C ASP A 370 -19.39 -25.81 7.35
N GLU A 371 -19.42 -26.17 6.06
CA GLU A 371 -20.33 -27.23 5.57
C GLU A 371 -20.10 -28.58 6.26
N ALA A 372 -18.84 -28.93 6.55
CA ALA A 372 -18.49 -30.19 7.18
C ALA A 372 -18.90 -30.20 8.67
N GLU A 373 -18.70 -29.09 9.37
CA GLU A 373 -19.10 -28.93 10.76
C GLU A 373 -20.63 -28.96 10.90
N ILE A 374 -21.38 -28.33 9.97
CA ILE A 374 -22.85 -28.43 9.95
C ILE A 374 -23.28 -29.90 9.81
N ARG A 375 -22.69 -30.64 8.86
CA ARG A 375 -22.97 -32.09 8.71
C ARG A 375 -22.66 -32.86 9.99
N ASN A 376 -21.49 -32.61 10.60
CA ASN A 376 -21.09 -33.29 11.84
C ASN A 376 -22.02 -32.98 13.00
N VAL A 377 -22.43 -31.72 13.16
CA VAL A 377 -23.33 -31.29 14.23
C VAL A 377 -24.68 -32.01 14.11
N LEU A 378 -25.21 -32.11 12.90
CA LEU A 378 -26.51 -32.72 12.63
C LEU A 378 -26.45 -34.26 12.58
N SER A 379 -25.32 -34.88 12.21
CA SER A 379 -25.16 -36.35 12.14
C SER A 379 -25.11 -37.06 13.50
N TYR A 380 -24.81 -36.35 14.59
CA TYR A 380 -24.91 -36.88 15.96
C TYR A 380 -26.37 -36.97 16.48
N VAL A 381 -27.37 -36.96 15.60
CA VAL A 381 -28.76 -37.29 15.92
C VAL A 381 -28.92 -38.80 15.65
N TYR A 382 -29.19 -39.57 16.71
CA TYR A 382 -28.96 -41.01 16.79
C TYR A 382 -29.77 -41.86 15.79
N ASP A 383 -29.10 -42.94 15.36
CA ASP A 383 -29.54 -44.11 14.58
C ASP A 383 -30.88 -44.71 15.04
N THR A 384 -31.89 -44.64 14.18
CA THR A 384 -33.27 -45.09 14.43
C THR A 384 -33.51 -46.59 14.29
N GLU A 385 -32.49 -47.44 14.12
CA GLU A 385 -32.71 -48.87 13.87
C GLU A 385 -32.31 -49.86 14.97
N LYS A 386 -31.79 -49.44 16.13
CA LYS A 386 -31.48 -50.42 17.21
C LYS A 386 -31.93 -49.98 18.60
N ASN A 387 -33.01 -50.62 19.05
CA ASN A 387 -33.48 -50.81 20.42
C ASN A 387 -32.54 -50.27 21.53
N GLY A 388 -32.97 -49.17 22.13
CA GLY A 388 -32.78 -48.87 23.56
C GLY A 388 -31.37 -48.53 24.02
N VAL A 389 -31.01 -47.25 23.97
CA VAL A 389 -30.49 -46.48 25.12
C VAL A 389 -30.89 -45.02 24.89
N LEU A 390 -31.54 -44.44 25.88
CA LEU A 390 -31.75 -43.02 26.07
C LEU A 390 -30.36 -42.35 26.21
N PHE A 391 -29.71 -41.99 25.10
CA PHE A 391 -28.59 -41.07 25.19
C PHE A 391 -29.17 -39.71 25.51
N ASP A 392 -29.18 -39.41 26.80
CA ASP A 392 -29.10 -38.09 27.39
C ASP A 392 -28.76 -37.05 26.32
N ILE A 393 -29.73 -36.23 25.90
CA ILE A 393 -29.45 -34.94 25.27
C ILE A 393 -28.86 -34.06 26.39
N LYS A 394 -27.68 -34.45 26.88
CA LYS A 394 -26.84 -33.72 27.84
C LYS A 394 -26.04 -32.63 27.15
N LYS A 395 -26.32 -32.36 25.87
CA LYS A 395 -25.90 -31.12 25.23
C LYS A 395 -27.02 -30.12 25.36
N ASP A 396 -27.17 -29.57 26.55
CA ASP A 396 -27.92 -28.32 26.71
C ASP A 396 -27.12 -27.19 26.02
N VAL A 397 -27.81 -26.14 25.59
CA VAL A 397 -27.23 -24.92 25.00
C VAL A 397 -26.05 -24.42 25.83
N GLU A 398 -26.10 -24.60 27.15
CA GLU A 398 -25.05 -24.17 28.09
C GLU A 398 -23.72 -24.91 27.96
N SER A 399 -23.76 -26.16 27.51
CA SER A 399 -22.56 -27.01 27.32
C SER A 399 -21.88 -26.79 25.96
N ASN A 400 -22.53 -26.09 25.02
CA ASN A 400 -21.98 -25.82 23.71
C ASN A 400 -20.89 -24.74 23.79
N ILE A 401 -19.80 -24.91 23.03
CA ILE A 401 -18.70 -23.94 22.97
C ILE A 401 -19.17 -22.55 22.51
N ASN A 402 -20.21 -22.50 21.67
CA ASN A 402 -20.88 -21.31 21.14
C ASN A 402 -22.15 -20.93 21.91
N SER A 403 -22.29 -21.35 23.18
CA SER A 403 -23.50 -21.10 24.00
C SER A 403 -23.95 -19.64 24.03
N GLY A 404 -23.01 -18.69 24.06
CA GLY A 404 -23.31 -17.25 23.99
C GLY A 404 -23.98 -16.84 22.68
N ALA A 405 -23.50 -17.35 21.54
CA ALA A 405 -24.11 -17.09 20.23
C ALA A 405 -25.49 -17.77 20.10
N LEU A 406 -25.63 -19.01 20.58
CA LEU A 406 -26.91 -19.73 20.58
C LEU A 406 -27.99 -18.99 21.38
N LYS A 407 -27.64 -18.48 22.58
CA LYS A 407 -28.57 -17.69 23.41
C LYS A 407 -29.03 -16.41 22.70
N GLU A 408 -28.14 -15.74 21.96
CA GLU A 408 -28.49 -14.54 21.17
C GLU A 408 -29.40 -14.87 19.98
N VAL A 409 -29.14 -15.96 19.25
CA VAL A 409 -30.02 -16.43 18.16
C VAL A 409 -31.41 -16.78 18.70
N LEU A 410 -31.48 -17.55 19.78
CA LEU A 410 -32.76 -17.91 20.41
C LEU A 410 -33.53 -16.69 20.92
N LYS A 411 -32.84 -15.75 21.57
CA LYS A 411 -33.42 -14.48 22.03
C LYS A 411 -33.97 -13.65 20.86
N ARG A 412 -33.27 -13.64 19.73
CA ARG A 412 -33.73 -12.94 18.52
C ARG A 412 -34.99 -13.57 17.96
N ILE A 413 -35.06 -14.89 17.89
CA ILE A 413 -36.24 -15.63 17.42
C ILE A 413 -37.44 -15.33 18.34
N LYS A 414 -37.28 -15.46 19.66
CA LYS A 414 -38.30 -15.09 20.66
C LYS A 414 -38.81 -13.67 20.46
N SER A 415 -37.90 -12.71 20.34
CA SER A 415 -38.27 -11.30 20.13
C SER A 415 -39.01 -11.06 18.80
N LEU A 416 -38.79 -11.86 17.75
CA LEU A 416 -39.49 -11.71 16.48
C LEU A 416 -40.90 -12.29 16.56
N GLU A 417 -41.05 -13.40 17.27
CA GLU A 417 -42.35 -14.04 17.51
C GLU A 417 -43.24 -13.18 18.41
N ASP A 418 -42.72 -12.65 19.51
CA ASP A 418 -43.44 -11.74 20.42
C ASP A 418 -43.97 -10.48 19.72
N ARG A 419 -43.28 -10.04 18.65
CA ARG A 419 -43.65 -8.88 17.84
C ARG A 419 -44.61 -9.23 16.68
N GLY A 420 -45.01 -10.49 16.56
CA GLY A 420 -45.88 -10.97 15.48
C GLY A 420 -45.22 -10.97 14.10
N SER A 421 -43.88 -11.02 14.01
CA SER A 421 -43.14 -10.99 12.74
C SER A 421 -43.07 -12.38 12.08
N THR A 422 -44.23 -13.00 11.86
CA THR A 422 -44.35 -14.31 11.22
C THR A 422 -44.66 -14.16 9.71
N PRO A 423 -44.07 -15.00 8.84
CA PRO A 423 -43.10 -16.06 9.14
C PRO A 423 -41.69 -15.52 9.42
N ILE A 424 -41.01 -16.08 10.42
CA ILE A 424 -39.60 -15.79 10.70
C ILE A 424 -38.77 -16.65 9.76
N THR A 425 -38.06 -16.05 8.80
CA THR A 425 -37.23 -16.80 7.85
C THR A 425 -35.76 -16.84 8.28
N LEU A 426 -35.01 -17.84 7.82
CA LEU A 426 -33.56 -17.88 7.99
C LEU A 426 -32.88 -16.64 7.38
N LYS A 427 -33.43 -16.10 6.29
CA LYS A 427 -32.99 -14.81 5.72
C LYS A 427 -33.10 -13.66 6.73
N ASN A 428 -34.18 -13.56 7.50
CA ASN A 428 -34.34 -12.49 8.49
C ASN A 428 -33.30 -12.56 9.61
N LEU A 429 -32.94 -13.77 10.05
CA LEU A 429 -31.86 -13.96 11.01
C LEU A 429 -30.51 -13.62 10.39
N SER A 430 -30.30 -14.05 9.14
CA SER A 430 -29.07 -13.81 8.40
C SER A 430 -28.79 -12.32 8.23
N GLU A 431 -29.77 -11.55 7.75
CA GLU A 431 -29.65 -10.09 7.57
C GLU A 431 -29.33 -9.32 8.86
N TYR A 432 -29.70 -9.89 10.01
CA TYR A 432 -29.43 -9.32 11.33
C TYR A 432 -28.01 -9.68 11.82
N PHE A 433 -27.65 -10.97 11.80
CA PHE A 433 -26.39 -11.46 12.35
C PHE A 433 -25.18 -11.29 11.42
N LEU A 434 -25.40 -11.08 10.11
CA LEU A 434 -24.35 -10.68 9.17
C LEU A 434 -23.85 -9.25 9.41
N LYS A 435 -24.65 -8.39 10.05
CA LYS A 435 -24.34 -6.97 10.26
C LYS A 435 -23.68 -6.72 11.62
N THR A 436 -23.15 -5.52 11.80
CA THR A 436 -22.72 -5.00 13.10
C THR A 436 -23.89 -5.07 14.10
N PRO A 437 -23.68 -5.52 15.36
CA PRO A 437 -22.39 -5.80 16.01
C PRO A 437 -21.85 -7.24 15.89
N TYR A 438 -22.47 -8.13 15.10
CA TYR A 438 -22.16 -9.56 15.09
C TYR A 438 -21.18 -9.98 13.99
N GLY A 439 -21.51 -9.72 12.72
CA GLY A 439 -20.63 -10.03 11.58
C GLY A 439 -20.33 -11.51 11.40
N TRP A 440 -21.26 -12.41 11.73
CA TRP A 440 -21.04 -13.86 11.61
C TRP A 440 -21.21 -14.34 10.16
N SER A 441 -20.44 -15.35 9.74
CA SER A 441 -20.60 -15.93 8.41
C SER A 441 -21.96 -16.61 8.24
N GLN A 442 -22.47 -16.67 7.01
CA GLN A 442 -23.75 -17.31 6.72
C GLN A 442 -23.80 -18.77 7.20
N LEU A 443 -22.73 -19.54 6.98
CA LEU A 443 -22.63 -20.93 7.45
C LEU A 443 -22.63 -21.02 8.98
N THR A 444 -21.98 -20.07 9.66
CA THR A 444 -22.02 -20.00 11.13
C THR A 444 -23.44 -19.76 11.64
N ILE A 445 -24.19 -18.84 11.03
CA ILE A 445 -25.58 -18.58 11.39
C ILE A 445 -26.43 -19.83 11.17
N ASN A 446 -26.27 -20.49 10.02
CA ASN A 446 -26.99 -21.72 9.69
C ASN A 446 -26.65 -22.86 10.65
N GLY A 447 -25.38 -23.01 11.03
CA GLY A 447 -24.93 -24.01 12.02
C GLY A 447 -25.52 -23.76 13.41
N LEU A 448 -25.56 -22.50 13.87
CA LEU A 448 -26.21 -22.14 15.13
C LEU A 448 -27.72 -22.45 15.11
N VAL A 449 -28.39 -22.20 13.98
CA VAL A 449 -29.80 -22.59 13.79
C VAL A 449 -29.94 -24.12 13.81
N GLY A 450 -29.04 -24.86 13.15
CA GLY A 450 -29.01 -26.32 13.18
C GLY A 450 -28.84 -26.90 14.59
N GLU A 451 -27.98 -26.29 15.41
CA GLU A 451 -27.82 -26.66 16.83
C GLU A 451 -29.11 -26.41 17.63
N LEU A 452 -29.77 -25.27 17.45
CA LEU A 452 -31.04 -24.98 18.13
C LEU A 452 -32.15 -25.95 17.71
N TRP A 453 -32.19 -26.34 16.43
CA TRP A 453 -33.12 -27.36 15.93
C TRP A 453 -32.83 -28.73 16.54
N LYS A 454 -31.54 -29.12 16.57
CA LYS A 454 -31.07 -30.35 17.21
C LYS A 454 -31.41 -30.40 18.70
N TYR A 455 -31.25 -29.30 19.42
CA TYR A 455 -31.61 -29.16 20.83
C TYR A 455 -33.12 -29.00 21.05
N ARG A 456 -33.95 -29.09 20.00
CA ARG A 456 -35.42 -29.03 20.05
C ARG A 456 -35.98 -27.69 20.56
N TYR A 457 -35.22 -26.60 20.50
CA TYR A 457 -35.71 -25.26 20.86
C TYR A 457 -36.53 -24.61 19.73
N ILE A 458 -36.31 -25.03 18.48
CA ILE A 458 -36.97 -24.49 17.29
C ILE A 458 -37.43 -25.62 16.36
N ASN A 459 -38.42 -25.33 15.54
CA ASN A 459 -38.78 -26.14 14.37
C ASN A 459 -38.31 -25.44 13.09
N LEU A 460 -37.97 -26.24 12.09
CA LEU A 460 -37.68 -25.78 10.74
C LEU A 460 -38.82 -26.23 9.82
N GLU A 461 -39.28 -25.34 8.95
CA GLU A 461 -40.29 -25.62 7.94
C GLU A 461 -39.75 -25.21 6.56
N GLU A 462 -39.91 -26.09 5.58
CA GLU A 462 -39.74 -25.75 4.16
C GLU A 462 -41.10 -25.84 3.47
N SER A 463 -41.53 -24.76 2.82
CA SER A 463 -42.81 -24.75 2.07
C SER A 463 -44.03 -25.21 2.88
N LYS A 464 -44.07 -24.87 4.19
CA LYS A 464 -45.10 -25.26 5.19
C LYS A 464 -45.07 -26.73 5.62
N VAL A 465 -44.01 -27.47 5.31
CA VAL A 465 -43.79 -28.84 5.79
C VAL A 465 -42.68 -28.81 6.82
N PHE A 466 -42.92 -29.41 7.98
CA PHE A 466 -41.91 -29.53 9.03
C PHE A 466 -40.76 -30.43 8.55
N VAL A 467 -39.55 -29.93 8.71
CA VAL A 467 -38.33 -30.70 8.47
C VAL A 467 -38.14 -31.63 9.66
N THR A 468 -38.38 -32.92 9.43
CA THR A 468 -38.24 -33.99 10.42
C THR A 468 -36.98 -34.81 10.23
N ASP A 469 -36.43 -34.82 9.00
CA ASP A 469 -35.26 -35.60 8.63
C ASP A 469 -33.95 -34.79 8.71
N ILE A 470 -32.87 -35.48 9.08
CA ILE A 470 -31.53 -34.89 9.28
C ILE A 470 -30.90 -34.53 7.94
N ASP A 471 -31.04 -35.40 6.93
CA ASP A 471 -30.44 -35.16 5.61
C ASP A 471 -31.10 -33.95 4.96
N ASP A 472 -32.43 -33.85 5.05
CA ASP A 472 -33.19 -32.67 4.62
C ASP A 472 -32.75 -31.39 5.36
N ALA A 473 -32.64 -31.42 6.70
CA ALA A 473 -32.20 -30.27 7.49
C ALA A 473 -30.77 -29.83 7.12
N THR A 474 -29.88 -30.81 6.90
CA THR A 474 -28.48 -30.59 6.54
C THR A 474 -28.37 -29.95 5.15
N ASP A 475 -29.08 -30.49 4.18
CA ASP A 475 -29.09 -29.97 2.81
C ASP A 475 -29.69 -28.57 2.73
N LEU A 476 -30.69 -28.27 3.56
CA LEU A 476 -31.27 -26.92 3.67
C LEU A 476 -30.29 -25.92 4.29
N LEU A 477 -29.59 -26.30 5.35
CA LEU A 477 -28.70 -25.40 6.09
C LEU A 477 -27.32 -25.19 5.42
N ILE A 478 -26.91 -26.07 4.50
CA ILE A 478 -25.67 -25.87 3.72
C ILE A 478 -25.90 -24.98 2.49
N LYS A 479 -27.11 -24.95 1.93
CA LYS A 479 -27.43 -24.14 0.73
C LYS A 479 -27.50 -22.64 1.04
N LEU A 480 -26.50 -21.90 0.56
CA LEU A 480 -26.34 -20.45 0.79
C LEU A 480 -27.17 -19.53 -0.13
N GLN A 481 -27.91 -20.08 -1.08
CA GLN A 481 -28.69 -19.29 -2.04
C GLN A 481 -29.78 -18.47 -1.33
N THR A 482 -29.92 -17.18 -1.64
CA THR A 482 -30.92 -16.30 -1.00
C THR A 482 -32.34 -16.87 -1.07
N LYS A 483 -32.72 -17.45 -2.22
CA LYS A 483 -34.02 -18.11 -2.41
C LYS A 483 -34.24 -19.30 -1.46
N ASN A 484 -33.18 -19.97 -1.03
CA ASN A 484 -33.25 -21.06 -0.06
C ASN A 484 -33.45 -20.51 1.36
N LEU A 485 -32.70 -19.47 1.73
CA LEU A 485 -32.82 -18.81 3.04
C LEU A 485 -34.22 -18.20 3.28
N GLU A 486 -34.92 -17.80 2.22
CA GLU A 486 -36.31 -17.31 2.27
C GLU A 486 -37.35 -18.42 2.48
N LYS A 487 -37.06 -19.65 2.02
CA LYS A 487 -37.99 -20.78 2.12
C LYS A 487 -37.99 -21.42 3.50
N ILE A 488 -36.87 -21.32 4.22
CA ILE A 488 -36.70 -21.91 5.54
C ILE A 488 -37.38 -20.99 6.57
N VAL A 489 -38.51 -21.44 7.10
CA VAL A 489 -39.25 -20.78 8.17
C VAL A 489 -38.87 -21.42 9.51
N ILE A 490 -38.70 -20.59 10.52
CA ILE A 490 -38.28 -20.96 11.87
C ILE A 490 -39.40 -20.59 12.84
N SER A 491 -39.83 -21.54 13.66
CA SER A 491 -40.80 -21.32 14.73
C SER A 491 -40.24 -21.83 16.06
N LEU A 492 -40.60 -21.21 17.18
CA LEU A 492 -40.23 -21.78 18.48
C LEU A 492 -41.00 -23.08 18.70
N LYS A 493 -40.32 -24.06 19.31
CA LYS A 493 -41.00 -25.26 19.76
C LYS A 493 -41.68 -24.99 21.10
N GLU A 494 -42.98 -25.26 21.20
CA GLU A 494 -43.69 -25.21 22.48
C GLU A 494 -43.05 -26.22 23.44
N GLU A 495 -42.67 -25.76 24.63
CA GLU A 495 -42.12 -26.62 25.68
C GLU A 495 -43.27 -27.46 26.25
N ILE A 496 -43.36 -28.72 25.82
CA ILE A 496 -44.41 -29.62 26.27
C ILE A 496 -43.94 -30.26 27.56
N ASP A 497 -44.59 -29.90 28.67
CA ASP A 497 -44.27 -30.41 30.01
C ASP A 497 -44.31 -31.96 30.01
N PRO A 498 -43.18 -32.63 30.29
CA PRO A 498 -43.11 -34.08 30.36
C PRO A 498 -44.06 -34.69 31.41
N GLU A 499 -44.38 -33.96 32.50
CA GLU A 499 -45.40 -34.39 33.45
C GLU A 499 -46.80 -34.39 32.82
N LEU A 500 -47.11 -33.41 31.96
CA LEU A 500 -48.36 -33.33 31.23
C LEU A 500 -48.50 -34.51 30.25
N VAL A 501 -47.46 -34.83 29.48
CA VAL A 501 -47.46 -36.01 28.59
C VAL A 501 -47.59 -37.31 29.39
N LYS A 502 -46.89 -37.42 30.53
CA LYS A 502 -47.00 -38.59 31.42
C LYS A 502 -48.40 -38.71 32.04
N LYS A 503 -49.02 -37.60 32.44
CA LYS A 503 -50.41 -37.56 32.93
C LYS A 503 -51.38 -37.98 31.84
N VAL A 504 -51.21 -37.50 30.61
CA VAL A 504 -52.03 -37.88 29.45
C VAL A 504 -51.88 -39.37 29.12
N ASN A 505 -50.66 -39.90 29.08
CA ASN A 505 -50.41 -41.33 28.87
C ASN A 505 -50.99 -42.21 29.99
N ASN A 506 -50.91 -41.77 31.25
CA ASN A 506 -51.53 -42.47 32.37
C ASN A 506 -53.07 -42.45 32.29
N LEU A 507 -53.68 -41.34 31.85
CA LEU A 507 -55.12 -41.26 31.60
C LEU A 507 -55.55 -42.18 30.45
N LEU A 508 -54.78 -42.22 29.36
CA LEU A 508 -55.04 -43.09 28.21
C LEU A 508 -54.98 -44.58 28.58
N LYS A 509 -54.08 -44.97 29.50
CA LYS A 509 -53.98 -46.35 30.04
C LYS A 509 -55.19 -46.76 30.89
N ASN A 510 -55.84 -45.81 31.55
CA ASN A 510 -57.02 -46.08 32.39
C ASN A 510 -58.31 -46.26 31.56
N ILE A 511 -58.31 -45.84 30.30
CA ILE A 511 -59.42 -46.05 29.35
C ILE A 511 -59.15 -47.37 28.60
N LYS A 512 -59.53 -48.51 29.20
CA LYS A 512 -59.36 -49.85 28.59
C LYS A 512 -60.44 -50.17 27.55
N ILE A 513 -60.01 -50.65 26.38
CA ILE A 513 -60.80 -51.49 25.45
C ILE A 513 -60.14 -52.90 25.47
N PRO A 514 -60.89 -54.01 25.44
CA PRO A 514 -60.29 -55.34 25.40
C PRO A 514 -59.56 -55.57 24.04
N ASN A 515 -58.29 -55.97 24.11
CA ASN A 515 -57.47 -56.54 23.03
C ASN A 515 -56.76 -55.65 21.99
N GLU A 516 -56.41 -54.39 22.29
CA GLU A 516 -55.40 -53.67 21.48
C GLU A 516 -54.37 -52.91 22.32
N ASN A 517 -53.12 -52.92 21.85
CA ASN A 517 -52.01 -52.14 22.39
C ASN A 517 -52.20 -50.69 21.90
N THR A 518 -52.81 -49.82 22.70
CA THR A 518 -53.33 -48.51 22.25
C THR A 518 -52.28 -47.41 22.02
N GLY A 519 -51.00 -47.74 21.85
CA GLY A 519 -49.93 -46.76 21.65
C GLY A 519 -49.68 -45.83 22.86
N GLU A 520 -48.60 -45.05 22.81
CA GLU A 520 -48.30 -43.98 23.79
C GLU A 520 -48.10 -42.67 23.04
N VAL A 521 -48.56 -41.57 23.65
CA VAL A 521 -48.31 -40.21 23.19
C VAL A 521 -46.83 -39.91 23.38
N SER A 522 -46.10 -39.72 22.28
CA SER A 522 -44.69 -39.36 22.31
C SER A 522 -44.53 -37.87 22.61
N LEU A 523 -43.35 -37.47 23.10
CA LEU A 523 -42.96 -36.05 23.23
C LEU A 523 -42.73 -35.37 21.87
N ASN A 524 -42.65 -36.13 20.78
CA ASN A 524 -42.29 -35.59 19.47
C ASN A 524 -43.47 -34.96 18.76
N SER A 525 -44.64 -35.61 18.80
CA SER A 525 -45.90 -35.10 18.24
C SER A 525 -47.09 -35.41 19.16
N PRO A 526 -47.14 -34.86 20.40
CA PRO A 526 -48.12 -35.32 21.39
C PRO A 526 -49.57 -35.15 20.96
N LYS A 527 -49.86 -34.11 20.17
CA LYS A 527 -51.20 -33.81 19.67
C LYS A 527 -51.64 -34.78 18.57
N GLU A 528 -50.73 -35.11 17.65
CA GLU A 528 -51.03 -36.06 16.56
C GLU A 528 -51.15 -37.48 17.12
N ASP A 529 -50.22 -37.90 17.97
CA ASP A 529 -50.28 -39.21 18.63
C ASP A 529 -51.56 -39.35 19.46
N LEU A 530 -51.94 -38.30 20.21
CA LEU A 530 -53.19 -38.30 20.97
C LEU A 530 -54.41 -38.38 20.05
N LEU A 531 -54.45 -37.62 18.95
CA LEU A 531 -55.54 -37.67 17.98
C LEU A 531 -55.64 -39.02 17.29
N ASP A 532 -54.53 -39.65 16.95
CA ASP A 532 -54.49 -40.96 16.32
C ASP A 532 -54.94 -42.06 17.28
N ILE A 533 -54.50 -41.99 18.54
CA ILE A 533 -54.97 -42.90 19.61
C ILE A 533 -56.47 -42.69 19.85
N LEU A 534 -56.95 -41.45 19.88
CA LEU A 534 -58.37 -41.14 20.05
C LEU A 534 -59.24 -41.47 18.84
N ARG A 535 -58.67 -41.54 17.63
CA ARG A 535 -59.38 -41.99 16.42
C ARG A 535 -59.44 -43.52 16.29
N LYS A 536 -58.45 -44.22 16.85
CA LYS A 536 -58.39 -45.69 16.91
C LYS A 536 -59.26 -46.26 18.04
N LYS A 537 -59.52 -45.47 19.09
CA LYS A 537 -60.52 -45.74 20.13
C LYS A 537 -61.90 -45.27 19.69
#